data_AF-A0A1H0L8W2-F1
#
_entry.id   AF-A0A1H0L8W2-F1
#
_cell.length_a   1.000
_cell.length_b   1.000
_cell.length_c   1.000
_cell.angle_alpha   90.00
_cell.angle_beta   90.00
_cell.angle_gamma   90.00
#
_symmetry.space_group_name_H-M   'P 1'
#
loop_
_entity.id
_entity.type
_entity.pdbx_description
1 polymer ?
#
loop_
_entity_poly.entity_id
_entity_poly.type
_entity_poly.pdbx_seq_one_letter_code
_entity_poly.pdbx_strand_id
1 'polypeptide(L)'
;MTQSMGAIGSSADNAEAESLNASVKRETLQGAQNWDSEREVRPAAFGWLHRYNTRRRHSHLGQISPIDYENSLLPKPATLTHAA
;
A
#
# COMPACT_ATOMS: atom_id res chain seq x y z
N MET A 1 21.39 -5.81 12.48
CA MET A 1 20.06 -5.58 11.89
C MET A 1 19.06 -6.20 12.84
N THR A 2 18.32 -5.38 13.58
CA THR A 2 17.30 -5.86 14.52
C THR A 2 15.99 -5.92 13.77
N GLN A 3 15.60 -7.10 13.29
CA GLN A 3 14.21 -7.33 12.88
C GLN A 3 13.36 -7.36 14.15
N SER A 4 12.27 -6.60 14.13
CA SER A 4 11.32 -6.55 15.24
C SER A 4 10.51 -7.83 15.23
N MET A 5 10.81 -8.76 16.13
CA MET A 5 9.99 -9.93 16.42
C MET A 5 8.73 -9.49 17.20
N GLY A 6 7.82 -8.74 16.56
CA GLY A 6 6.66 -8.15 17.21
C GLY A 6 5.38 -8.96 16.98
N ALA A 7 5.04 -9.83 17.94
CA ALA A 7 3.74 -10.50 18.18
C ALA A 7 3.09 -11.31 17.03
N ILE A 8 2.25 -12.28 17.41
CA ILE A 8 1.70 -13.33 16.53
C ILE A 8 0.84 -12.71 15.40
N GLY A 9 1.44 -12.74 14.21
CA GLY A 9 0.95 -12.52 12.86
C GLY A 9 2.05 -13.10 11.96
N SER A 10 1.73 -13.71 10.82
CA SER A 10 2.70 -14.51 10.06
C SER A 10 3.98 -13.71 9.77
N SER A 11 5.14 -14.36 9.71
CA SER A 11 6.37 -13.71 9.26
C SER A 11 6.20 -13.08 7.86
N ALA A 12 5.28 -13.61 7.06
CA ALA A 12 4.84 -13.02 5.80
C ALA A 12 4.18 -11.64 6.01
N ASP A 13 3.23 -11.51 6.94
CA ASP A 13 2.55 -10.24 7.23
C ASP A 13 3.55 -9.18 7.71
N ASN A 14 4.52 -9.58 8.54
CA ASN A 14 5.59 -8.68 8.99
C ASN A 14 6.51 -8.28 7.83
N ALA A 15 6.90 -9.21 6.95
CA ALA A 15 7.73 -8.91 5.79
C ALA A 15 7.03 -7.96 4.80
N GLU A 16 5.72 -8.15 4.58
CA GLU A 16 4.89 -7.26 3.77
C GLU A 16 4.84 -5.84 4.37
N ALA A 17 4.56 -5.75 5.68
CA ALA A 17 4.54 -4.47 6.40
C ALA A 17 5.92 -3.77 6.38
N GLU A 18 7.00 -4.52 6.58
CA GLU A 18 8.38 -4.01 6.47
C GLU A 18 8.67 -3.49 5.07
N SER A 19 8.23 -4.19 4.02
CA SER A 19 8.43 -3.79 2.63
C SER A 19 7.67 -2.49 2.27
N LEU A 20 6.45 -2.33 2.79
CA LEU A 20 5.65 -1.12 2.62
C LEU A 20 6.30 0.06 3.34
N ASN A 21 6.73 -0.15 4.59
CA ASN A 21 7.42 0.85 5.39
C ASN A 21 8.77 1.28 4.77
N ALA A 22 9.50 0.34 4.17
CA ALA A 22 10.73 0.65 3.44
C ALA A 22 10.43 1.45 2.17
N SER A 23 9.39 1.07 1.43
CA SER A 23 9.00 1.74 0.18
C SER A 23 8.52 3.18 0.40
N VAL A 24 7.70 3.42 1.43
CA VAL A 24 7.24 4.78 1.75
C VAL A 24 8.42 5.65 2.13
N LYS A 25 9.27 5.20 3.07
CA LYS A 25 10.45 5.97 3.50
C LYS A 25 11.38 6.25 2.34
N ARG A 26 11.64 5.26 1.48
CA ARG A 26 12.50 5.45 0.31
C ARG A 26 11.94 6.51 -0.63
N GLU A 27 10.67 6.42 -1.00
CA GLU A 27 10.11 7.27 -2.06
C GLU A 27 9.62 8.64 -1.57
N THR A 28 9.36 8.81 -0.27
CA THR A 28 9.01 10.11 0.32
C THR A 28 10.22 10.83 0.93
N LEU A 29 11.32 10.13 1.23
CA LEU A 29 12.52 10.74 1.82
C LEU A 29 13.73 10.76 0.87
N GLN A 30 13.75 10.00 -0.24
CA GLN A 30 14.78 10.17 -1.26
C GLN A 30 14.52 11.46 -2.05
N GLY A 31 15.26 12.52 -1.72
CA GLY A 31 15.29 13.78 -2.45
C GLY A 31 14.59 14.96 -1.75
N ALA A 32 13.80 14.69 -0.71
CA ALA A 32 13.27 15.75 0.15
C ALA A 32 14.31 16.05 1.25
N GLN A 33 14.84 17.28 1.25
CA GLN A 33 15.38 17.87 2.48
C GLN A 33 14.32 17.71 3.56
N ASN A 34 14.76 17.38 4.77
CA ASN A 34 13.96 17.19 5.98
C ASN A 34 12.63 17.95 5.93
N TRP A 35 11.52 17.25 6.17
CA TRP A 35 10.23 17.90 6.28
C TRP A 35 10.24 18.87 7.48
N ASP A 36 9.85 20.13 7.25
CA ASP A 36 9.87 21.16 8.29
C ASP A 36 8.67 21.00 9.25
N SER A 37 7.61 20.30 8.82
CA SER A 37 6.44 20.04 9.65
C SER A 37 5.72 18.73 9.28
N GLU A 38 5.10 18.12 10.28
CA GLU A 38 4.15 17.02 10.10
C GLU A 38 2.99 17.37 9.15
N ARG A 39 2.59 18.64 9.09
CA ARG A 39 1.53 19.11 8.19
C ARG A 39 1.88 18.93 6.70
N GLU A 40 3.17 18.90 6.38
CA GLU A 40 3.68 18.70 5.02
C GLU A 40 3.86 17.21 4.70
N VAL A 41 4.30 16.44 5.70
CA VAL A 41 4.47 14.98 5.59
C VAL A 41 3.14 14.30 5.31
N ARG A 42 2.07 14.68 6.01
CA ARG A 42 0.75 14.02 5.93
C ARG A 42 0.19 13.98 4.50
N PRO A 43 0.06 15.08 3.76
CA PRO A 43 -0.44 15.04 2.38
C PRO A 43 0.54 14.34 1.42
N ALA A 44 1.85 14.44 1.64
CA ALA A 44 2.84 13.73 0.84
C ALA A 44 2.73 12.21 1.02
N ALA A 45 2.61 11.73 2.27
CA ALA A 45 2.40 10.33 2.61
C ALA A 45 1.06 9.82 2.07
N PHE A 46 -0.01 10.62 2.18
CA PHE A 46 -1.32 10.27 1.63
C PHE A 46 -1.28 10.16 0.10
N GLY A 47 -0.68 11.14 -0.58
CA GLY A 47 -0.51 11.10 -2.04
C GLY A 47 0.34 9.91 -2.50
N TRP A 48 1.39 9.57 -1.73
CA TRP A 48 2.20 8.38 -1.98
C TRP A 48 1.37 7.10 -1.82
N LEU A 49 0.64 6.95 -0.72
CA LEU A 49 -0.19 5.78 -0.43
C LEU A 49 -1.30 5.61 -1.47
N HIS A 50 -1.93 6.70 -1.89
CA HIS A 50 -2.93 6.69 -2.95
C HIS A 50 -2.33 6.17 -4.26
N ARG A 51 -1.16 6.68 -4.68
CA ARG A 51 -0.46 6.21 -5.88
C ARG A 51 -0.06 4.75 -5.76
N TYR A 52 0.43 4.33 -4.60
CA TYR A 52 0.80 2.94 -4.31
C TYR A 52 -0.39 2.01 -4.56
N ASN A 53 -1.54 2.30 -3.94
CA ASN A 53 -2.71 1.42 -4.02
C ASN A 53 -3.44 1.47 -5.37
N THR A 54 -3.44 2.60 -6.07
CA THR A 54 -4.30 2.80 -7.26
C THR A 54 -3.57 2.77 -8.60
N ARG A 55 -2.23 2.93 -8.61
CA ARG A 55 -1.47 3.04 -9.86
C ARG A 55 -0.17 2.25 -9.91
N ARG A 56 0.48 2.00 -8.78
CA ARG A 56 1.76 1.28 -8.77
C ARG A 56 1.53 -0.16 -9.18
N ARG A 57 2.28 -0.64 -10.18
CA ARG A 57 2.20 -2.02 -10.65
C ARG A 57 3.20 -2.88 -9.88
N HIS A 58 2.75 -4.03 -9.40
CA HIS A 58 3.58 -4.96 -8.63
C HIS A 58 3.76 -6.26 -9.41
N SER A 59 5.02 -6.71 -9.57
CA SER A 59 5.31 -7.97 -10.27
C SER A 59 4.66 -9.18 -9.59
N HIS A 60 4.63 -9.19 -8.25
CA HIS A 60 3.95 -10.24 -7.47
C HIS A 60 2.44 -10.30 -7.74
N LEU A 61 1.82 -9.17 -8.08
CA LEU A 61 0.39 -9.10 -8.41
C LEU A 61 0.11 -9.31 -9.91
N GLY A 62 1.10 -9.69 -10.73
CA GLY A 62 0.91 -9.83 -12.18
C GLY A 62 0.94 -8.49 -12.92
N GLN A 63 1.70 -7.51 -12.41
CA GLN A 63 1.83 -6.18 -13.01
C GLN A 63 0.50 -5.40 -13.02
N ILE A 64 -0.30 -5.49 -11.96
CA ILE A 64 -1.47 -4.62 -11.74
C ILE A 64 -1.34 -3.90 -10.40
N SER A 65 -2.22 -2.93 -10.16
CA SER A 65 -2.24 -2.20 -8.89
C SER A 65 -2.88 -3.04 -7.78
N PRO A 66 -2.56 -2.78 -6.50
CA PRO A 66 -3.18 -3.48 -5.38
C PRO A 66 -4.72 -3.44 -5.42
N ILE A 67 -5.30 -2.27 -5.74
CA ILE A 67 -6.76 -2.15 -5.83
C ILE A 67 -7.33 -2.97 -7.01
N ASP A 68 -6.64 -3.01 -8.16
CA ASP A 68 -7.08 -3.83 -9.29
C ASP A 68 -7.00 -5.31 -8.98
N TYR A 69 -5.95 -5.72 -8.25
CA TYR A 69 -5.79 -7.09 -7.77
C TYR A 69 -6.93 -7.48 -6.83
N GLU A 70 -7.21 -6.68 -5.80
CA GLU A 70 -8.34 -6.94 -4.88
C GLU A 70 -9.68 -6.97 -5.63
N ASN A 71 -9.92 -6.01 -6.54
CA ASN A 71 -11.12 -5.99 -7.37
C ASN A 71 -11.27 -7.22 -8.27
N SER A 72 -10.16 -7.84 -8.68
CA SER A 72 -10.18 -9.08 -9.46
C SER A 72 -10.53 -10.33 -8.63
N LEU A 73 -10.29 -10.27 -7.32
CA LEU A 73 -10.62 -11.34 -6.36
C LEU A 73 -12.05 -11.23 -5.84
N LEU A 74 -12.62 -10.02 -5.84
CA LEU A 74 -14.02 -9.83 -5.46
C LEU A 74 -14.94 -10.46 -6.53
N PRO A 75 -15.94 -11.26 -6.13
CA PRO A 75 -16.99 -11.63 -7.06
C PRO A 75 -17.63 -10.35 -7.59
N LYS A 76 -17.81 -10.26 -8.91
CA LYS A 76 -18.60 -9.18 -9.52
C LYS A 76 -19.91 -9.07 -8.73
N PRO A 77 -20.30 -7.89 -8.24
CA PRO A 77 -21.56 -7.75 -7.53
C PRO A 77 -22.64 -8.36 -8.41
N ALA A 78 -23.31 -9.39 -7.89
CA ALA A 78 -24.46 -9.97 -8.56
C ALA A 78 -25.40 -8.79 -8.81
N THR A 79 -25.63 -8.47 -10.08
CA THR A 79 -26.63 -7.47 -10.46
C THR A 79 -27.94 -7.90 -9.80
N LEU A 80 -28.29 -7.28 -8.66
CA LEU A 80 -29.59 -7.46 -8.06
C LEU A 80 -30.57 -6.87 -9.07
N THR A 81 -31.13 -7.76 -9.88
CA THR A 81 -32.17 -7.40 -10.83
C THR A 81 -33.34 -6.97 -9.96
N HIS A 82 -33.64 -5.68 -9.96
CA HIS A 82 -34.72 -5.11 -9.17
C HIS A 82 -36.02 -5.79 -9.61
N ALA A 83 -36.62 -6.60 -8.73
CA ALA A 83 -37.94 -7.16 -8.98
C ALA A 83 -38.96 -6.02 -8.84
N ALA A 84 -39.76 -5.85 -9.90
CA ALA A 84 -40.80 -4.83 -10.04
C ALA A 84 -41.95 -4.99 -9.06
#